data_AF-A0A2D5Z905-F1
#
_entry.id   AF-A0A2D5Z905-F1
#
_cell.length_a   1.000
_cell.length_b   1.000
_cell.length_c   1.000
_cell.angle_alpha   90.00
_cell.angle_beta   90.00
_cell.angle_gamma   90.00
#
_symmetry.space_group_name_H-M   'P 1'
#
loop_
_entity.id
_entity.type
_entity.pdbx_description
1 polymer ?
#
loop_
_entity_poly.entity_id
_entity_poly.type
_entity_poly.pdbx_seq_one_letter_code
_entity_poly.pdbx_strand_id
1 'polypeptide(L)'
;MAEPMAPELLAADEEAQFEFWHTLAMRPITSNNEAFHGLILFIAEQDEADDYEGRVAWLRERDMLPRGFDRPADEAVQRGTVAVVLARYLKLRGGVAMHLLGPTPRYATRELEYMHLIPPSSPNQTLSGTQFAGILGRIEDYSRVAHPVDAPVLDAVSAQQQEQDQEEDGGESFEE
;
A
#
# COMPACT_ATOMS: atom_id res chain seq x y z
N MET A 1 33.66 4.57 -8.84
CA MET A 1 32.94 5.62 -8.08
C MET A 1 31.69 5.91 -8.88
N ALA A 2 30.52 5.57 -8.36
CA ALA A 2 29.26 5.82 -9.06
C ALA A 2 28.96 7.32 -8.93
N GLU A 3 28.78 7.99 -10.06
CA GLU A 3 28.30 9.36 -10.11
C GLU A 3 26.88 9.38 -9.50
N PRO A 4 26.58 10.24 -8.50
CA PRO A 4 25.22 10.36 -8.01
C PRO A 4 24.33 10.79 -9.18
N MET A 5 23.24 10.06 -9.43
CA MET A 5 22.31 10.39 -10.52
C MET A 5 21.89 11.87 -10.41
N ALA A 6 21.85 12.55 -11.55
CA ALA A 6 21.61 13.98 -11.60
C ALA A 6 20.30 14.34 -10.87
N PRO A 7 20.30 15.32 -9.95
CA PRO A 7 19.14 15.68 -9.13
C PRO A 7 17.91 16.11 -9.97
N GLU A 8 18.13 16.57 -11.20
CA GLU A 8 17.07 16.95 -12.13
C GLU A 8 16.25 15.76 -12.65
N LEU A 9 16.89 14.59 -12.83
CA LEU A 9 16.19 13.37 -13.26
C LEU A 9 15.33 12.80 -12.13
N LEU A 10 15.86 12.81 -10.91
CA LEU A 10 15.11 12.40 -9.72
C LEU A 10 13.88 13.29 -9.48
N ALA A 11 14.03 14.60 -9.63
CA ALA A 11 12.92 15.53 -9.48
C ALA A 11 11.82 15.32 -10.54
N ALA A 12 12.20 15.06 -11.80
CA ALA A 12 11.24 14.77 -12.87
C ALA A 12 10.45 13.47 -12.61
N ASP A 13 11.11 12.43 -12.09
CA ASP A 13 10.47 11.17 -11.74
C ASP A 13 9.52 11.35 -10.53
N GLU A 14 9.93 12.09 -9.50
CA GLU A 14 9.08 12.40 -8.34
C GLU A 14 7.84 13.22 -8.71
N GLU A 15 7.98 14.24 -9.56
CA GLU A 15 6.86 15.04 -10.07
C GLU A 15 5.87 14.17 -10.88
N ALA A 16 6.38 13.29 -11.74
CA ALA A 16 5.55 12.39 -12.52
C ALA A 16 4.79 11.39 -11.63
N GLN A 17 5.43 10.85 -10.60
CA GLN A 17 4.78 9.98 -9.62
C GLN A 17 3.71 10.72 -8.82
N PHE A 18 4.00 11.95 -8.36
CA PHE A 18 3.03 12.76 -7.63
C PHE A 18 1.79 13.07 -8.48
N GLU A 19 2.00 13.49 -9.74
CA GLU A 19 0.90 13.76 -10.68
C GLU A 19 0.09 12.50 -10.97
N PHE A 20 0.74 11.35 -11.11
CA PHE A 20 0.05 10.07 -11.26
C PHE A 20 -0.89 9.81 -10.07
N TRP A 21 -0.40 9.91 -8.82
CA TRP A 21 -1.23 9.67 -7.63
C TRP A 21 -2.37 10.68 -7.51
N HIS A 22 -2.12 11.95 -7.82
CA HIS A 22 -3.13 13.00 -7.82
C HIS A 22 -4.24 12.69 -8.84
N THR A 23 -3.87 12.42 -10.08
CA THR A 23 -4.80 12.08 -11.16
C THR A 23 -5.55 10.78 -10.86
N LEU A 24 -4.85 9.76 -10.35
CA LEU A 24 -5.46 8.48 -9.99
C LEU A 24 -6.54 8.67 -8.94
N ALA A 25 -6.27 9.43 -7.87
CA ALA A 25 -7.21 9.64 -6.76
C ALA A 25 -8.56 10.24 -7.20
N MET A 26 -8.58 10.98 -8.32
CA MET A 26 -9.79 11.56 -8.92
C MET A 26 -10.56 10.59 -9.84
N ARG A 27 -10.00 9.42 -10.18
CA ARG A 27 -10.65 8.46 -11.09
C ARG A 27 -11.89 7.83 -10.44
N PRO A 28 -13.06 7.86 -11.11
CA PRO A 28 -14.26 7.19 -10.60
C PRO A 28 -14.12 5.66 -10.62
N ILE A 29 -13.33 5.13 -11.55
CA ILE A 29 -12.99 3.72 -11.67
C ILE A 29 -11.53 3.59 -12.11
N THR A 30 -10.79 2.70 -11.46
CA THR A 30 -9.39 2.43 -11.75
C THR A 30 -9.26 1.25 -12.72
N SER A 31 -8.46 1.41 -13.77
CA SER A 31 -8.17 0.33 -14.73
C SER A 31 -7.09 -0.64 -14.19
N ASN A 32 -6.95 -1.82 -14.81
CA ASN A 32 -5.87 -2.74 -14.46
C ASN A 32 -4.49 -2.09 -14.67
N ASN A 33 -4.32 -1.30 -15.74
CA ASN A 33 -3.04 -0.65 -16.01
C ASN A 33 -2.68 0.38 -14.94
N GLU A 34 -3.63 1.25 -14.58
CA GLU A 34 -3.44 2.25 -13.51
C GLU A 34 -3.16 1.57 -12.17
N ALA A 35 -3.91 0.50 -11.84
CA ALA A 35 -3.70 -0.23 -10.59
C ALA A 35 -2.34 -0.91 -10.52
N PHE A 36 -1.86 -1.50 -11.63
CA PHE A 36 -0.58 -2.19 -11.64
C PHE A 36 0.59 -1.22 -11.61
N HIS A 37 0.49 -0.10 -12.33
CA HIS A 37 1.47 0.99 -12.19
C HIS A 37 1.58 1.45 -10.74
N GLY A 38 0.44 1.76 -10.10
CA GLY A 38 0.41 2.18 -8.70
C GLY A 38 0.90 1.13 -7.72
N LEU A 39 0.58 -0.16 -7.94
CA LEU A 39 1.09 -1.24 -7.10
C LEU A 39 2.61 -1.43 -7.24
N ILE A 40 3.16 -1.31 -8.45
CA ILE A 40 4.61 -1.43 -8.67
C ILE A 40 5.33 -0.25 -8.02
N LEU A 41 4.85 0.99 -8.23
CA LEU A 41 5.38 2.17 -7.53
C LEU A 41 5.34 2.00 -6.02
N PHE A 42 4.25 1.46 -5.48
CA PHE A 42 4.14 1.22 -4.03
C PHE A 42 5.13 0.16 -3.51
N ILE A 43 5.41 -0.89 -4.29
CA ILE A 43 6.21 -2.04 -3.84
C ILE A 43 7.70 -1.83 -4.09
N ALA A 44 8.06 -1.22 -5.22
CA ALA A 44 9.41 -1.14 -5.74
C ALA A 44 9.92 0.31 -5.84
N GLU A 45 9.11 1.30 -5.44
CA GLU A 45 9.39 2.75 -5.51
C GLU A 45 9.52 3.31 -6.95
N GLN A 46 9.68 2.43 -7.93
CA GLN A 46 9.81 2.78 -9.34
C GLN A 46 9.12 1.72 -10.22
N ASP A 47 8.49 2.18 -11.29
CA ASP A 47 7.93 1.34 -12.35
C ASP A 47 8.73 1.57 -13.64
N GLU A 48 9.61 0.62 -13.94
CA GLU A 48 10.43 0.64 -15.16
C GLU A 48 9.68 0.06 -16.38
N ALA A 49 8.45 -0.44 -16.21
CA ALA A 49 7.69 -0.98 -17.33
C ALA A 49 7.05 0.14 -18.15
N ASP A 50 7.35 0.14 -19.45
CA ASP A 50 6.79 1.11 -20.40
C ASP A 50 5.28 0.89 -20.67
N ASP A 51 4.81 -0.36 -20.58
CA ASP A 51 3.46 -0.76 -20.96
C ASP A 51 2.79 -1.72 -19.97
N TYR A 52 1.51 -2.04 -20.24
CA TYR A 52 0.70 -2.91 -19.39
C TYR A 52 1.26 -4.34 -19.34
N GLU A 53 1.70 -4.85 -20.49
CA GLU A 53 2.26 -6.19 -20.64
C GLU A 53 3.53 -6.36 -19.80
N GLY A 54 4.40 -5.35 -19.79
CA GLY A 54 5.59 -5.27 -18.94
C GLY A 54 5.24 -5.28 -17.46
N ARG A 55 4.23 -4.52 -17.03
CA ARG A 55 3.74 -4.53 -15.63
C ARG A 55 3.18 -5.90 -15.24
N VAL A 56 2.40 -6.52 -16.13
CA VAL A 56 1.88 -7.88 -15.92
C VAL A 56 3.01 -8.89 -15.83
N ALA A 57 4.03 -8.80 -16.69
CA ALA A 57 5.21 -9.66 -16.63
C ALA A 57 5.97 -9.48 -15.31
N TRP A 58 6.23 -8.23 -14.91
CA TRP A 58 6.92 -7.89 -13.67
C TRP A 58 6.22 -8.48 -12.43
N LEU A 59 4.88 -8.32 -12.37
CA LEU A 59 4.07 -8.88 -11.28
C LEU A 59 3.98 -10.41 -11.36
N ARG A 60 3.95 -11.00 -12.56
CA ARG A 60 3.87 -12.46 -12.73
C ARG A 60 5.17 -13.15 -12.33
N GLU A 61 6.33 -12.58 -12.67
CA GLU A 61 7.65 -13.11 -12.30
C GLU A 61 7.87 -13.17 -10.79
N ARG A 62 7.23 -12.26 -10.04
CA ARG A 62 7.29 -12.20 -8.58
C ARG A 62 6.20 -12.99 -7.90
N ASP A 63 5.46 -13.80 -8.66
CA ASP A 63 4.23 -14.45 -8.23
C ASP A 63 3.36 -13.43 -7.48
N MET A 64 2.95 -12.31 -8.07
CA MET A 64 2.07 -11.31 -7.42
C MET A 64 0.64 -11.30 -7.97
N LEU A 65 0.40 -11.93 -9.13
CA LEU A 65 -0.93 -12.01 -9.75
C LEU A 65 -1.69 -13.31 -9.40
N PRO A 66 -3.04 -13.29 -9.47
CA PRO A 66 -3.84 -14.51 -9.45
C PRO A 66 -3.39 -15.51 -10.54
N ARG A 67 -3.48 -16.81 -10.26
CA ARG A 67 -3.20 -17.84 -11.27
C ARG A 67 -4.14 -17.65 -12.47
N GLY A 68 -3.56 -17.68 -13.67
CA GLY A 68 -4.33 -17.53 -14.92
C GLY A 68 -4.87 -16.11 -15.15
N PHE A 69 -4.28 -15.08 -14.53
CA PHE A 69 -4.65 -13.70 -14.81
C PHE A 69 -4.40 -13.35 -16.29
N ASP A 70 -5.46 -12.92 -16.98
CA ASP A 70 -5.52 -12.61 -18.41
C ASP A 70 -6.58 -11.52 -18.69
N ARG A 71 -6.55 -10.44 -17.92
CA ARG A 71 -7.47 -9.29 -18.09
C ARG A 71 -6.80 -8.19 -18.91
N PRO A 72 -7.54 -7.46 -19.76
CA PRO A 72 -6.98 -6.36 -20.55
C PRO A 72 -6.69 -5.12 -19.70
N ALA A 73 -5.83 -4.24 -20.22
CA ALA A 73 -5.35 -3.02 -19.57
C ALA A 73 -6.49 -2.09 -19.10
N ASP A 74 -7.45 -1.83 -19.98
CA ASP A 74 -8.52 -0.84 -19.78
C ASP A 74 -9.71 -1.38 -18.96
N GLU A 75 -9.73 -2.68 -18.63
CA GLU A 75 -10.78 -3.23 -17.77
C GLU A 75 -10.62 -2.72 -16.34
N ALA A 76 -11.75 -2.46 -15.69
CA ALA A 76 -11.77 -2.05 -14.29
C ALA A 76 -11.10 -3.09 -13.39
N VAL A 77 -10.16 -2.63 -12.56
CA VAL A 77 -9.46 -3.52 -11.64
C VAL A 77 -10.44 -4.07 -10.61
N GLN A 78 -10.35 -5.38 -10.37
CA GLN A 78 -11.11 -6.05 -9.33
C GLN A 78 -10.32 -6.05 -8.03
N ARG A 79 -11.03 -5.79 -6.93
CA ARG A 79 -10.46 -5.77 -5.58
C ARG A 79 -9.72 -7.05 -5.22
N GLY A 80 -10.21 -8.19 -5.69
CA GLY A 80 -9.59 -9.50 -5.49
C GLY A 80 -8.21 -9.60 -6.14
N THR A 81 -8.01 -8.99 -7.31
CA THR A 81 -6.69 -8.94 -7.97
C THR A 81 -5.71 -8.13 -7.13
N VAL A 82 -6.11 -6.92 -6.71
CA VAL A 82 -5.30 -6.07 -5.83
C VAL A 82 -5.01 -6.76 -4.50
N ALA A 83 -6.01 -7.44 -3.92
CA ALA A 83 -5.86 -8.17 -2.67
C ALA A 83 -4.81 -9.29 -2.76
N VAL A 84 -4.73 -10.02 -3.88
CA VAL A 84 -3.68 -11.04 -4.05
C VAL A 84 -2.29 -10.41 -4.03
N VAL A 85 -2.09 -9.32 -4.75
CA VAL A 85 -0.80 -8.61 -4.77
C VAL A 85 -0.42 -8.15 -3.36
N LEU A 86 -1.34 -7.47 -2.66
CA LEU A 86 -1.09 -6.96 -1.30
C LEU A 86 -0.87 -8.06 -0.27
N ALA A 87 -1.63 -9.16 -0.35
CA ALA A 87 -1.46 -10.29 0.56
C ALA A 87 -0.09 -10.96 0.38
N ARG A 88 0.43 -11.00 -0.85
CA ARG A 88 1.76 -11.51 -1.14
C ARG A 88 2.86 -10.54 -0.75
N TYR A 89 2.67 -9.25 -0.99
CA TYR A 89 3.57 -8.19 -0.50
C TYR A 89 3.74 -8.24 1.02
N LEU A 90 2.63 -8.32 1.76
CA LEU A 90 2.62 -8.46 3.22
C LEU A 90 3.03 -9.86 3.73
N LYS A 91 3.32 -10.81 2.82
CA LYS A 91 3.68 -12.20 3.13
C LYS A 91 2.67 -12.87 4.08
N LEU A 92 1.38 -12.58 3.89
CA LEU A 92 0.33 -13.13 4.74
C LEU A 92 0.28 -14.64 4.58
N ARG A 93 0.37 -15.35 5.71
CA ARG A 93 0.19 -16.81 5.76
C ARG A 93 -1.29 -17.19 5.65
N GLY A 94 -2.16 -16.35 6.22
CA GLY A 94 -3.60 -16.56 6.31
C GLY A 94 -4.03 -17.83 7.05
N GLY A 95 -5.32 -18.13 6.98
CA GLY A 95 -5.90 -19.36 7.52
C GLY A 95 -5.56 -20.63 6.69
N VAL A 96 -6.01 -21.79 7.18
CA VAL A 96 -5.71 -23.12 6.58
C VAL A 96 -5.96 -23.18 5.06
N ALA A 97 -7.03 -22.55 4.57
CA ALA A 97 -7.34 -22.53 3.14
C ALA A 97 -6.28 -21.78 2.31
N MET A 98 -5.72 -20.69 2.84
CA MET A 98 -4.66 -19.93 2.19
C MET A 98 -3.32 -20.68 2.22
N HIS A 99 -3.12 -21.56 3.22
CA HIS A 99 -1.97 -22.47 3.26
C HIS A 99 -2.05 -23.56 2.18
N LEU A 100 -3.26 -24.06 1.87
CA LEU A 100 -3.47 -25.13 0.88
C LEU A 100 -3.55 -24.61 -0.56
N LEU A 101 -4.22 -23.48 -0.78
CA LEU A 101 -4.52 -22.96 -2.12
C LEU A 101 -3.71 -21.71 -2.49
N GLY A 102 -2.97 -21.15 -1.54
CA GLY A 102 -2.34 -19.85 -1.66
C GLY A 102 -3.33 -18.69 -1.60
N PRO A 103 -2.85 -17.45 -1.74
CA PRO A 103 -3.68 -16.26 -1.87
C PRO A 103 -4.45 -16.29 -3.20
N THR A 104 -5.66 -16.83 -3.19
CA THR A 104 -6.63 -16.63 -4.26
C THR A 104 -7.35 -15.30 -4.04
N PRO A 105 -7.99 -14.71 -5.08
CA PRO A 105 -8.75 -13.46 -4.91
C PRO A 105 -9.73 -13.51 -3.74
N ARG A 106 -10.43 -14.64 -3.58
CA ARG A 106 -11.38 -14.83 -2.48
C ARG A 106 -10.71 -14.83 -1.10
N TYR A 107 -9.65 -15.61 -0.93
CA TYR A 107 -9.01 -15.76 0.38
C TYR A 107 -8.16 -14.53 0.74
N ALA A 108 -7.48 -13.92 -0.22
CA ALA A 108 -6.71 -12.71 -0.01
C ALA A 108 -7.61 -11.53 0.42
N THR A 109 -8.76 -11.33 -0.25
CA THR A 109 -9.74 -10.32 0.17
C THR A 109 -10.22 -10.58 1.60
N ARG A 110 -10.57 -11.83 1.94
CA ARG A 110 -11.04 -12.18 3.29
C ARG A 110 -10.00 -11.98 4.38
N GLU A 111 -8.74 -12.27 4.09
CA GLU A 111 -7.65 -12.07 5.04
C GLU A 111 -7.43 -10.57 5.30
N LEU A 112 -7.39 -9.75 4.25
CA LEU A 112 -7.25 -8.29 4.39
C LEU A 112 -8.46 -7.66 5.11
N GLU A 113 -9.67 -8.19 4.91
CA GLU A 113 -10.87 -7.79 5.66
C GLU A 113 -10.75 -8.15 7.15
N TYR A 114 -10.29 -9.38 7.45
CA TYR A 114 -10.10 -9.86 8.81
C TYR A 114 -9.09 -9.00 9.59
N MET A 115 -8.01 -8.57 8.93
CA MET A 115 -7.02 -7.65 9.50
C MET A 115 -7.48 -6.17 9.47
N HIS A 116 -8.71 -5.88 9.06
CA HIS A 116 -9.25 -4.53 8.92
C HIS A 116 -8.46 -3.61 7.97
N LEU A 117 -7.67 -4.18 7.06
CA LEU A 117 -6.90 -3.42 6.06
C LEU A 117 -7.77 -2.98 4.88
N ILE A 118 -8.85 -3.71 4.58
CA ILE A 118 -9.84 -3.30 3.59
C ILE A 118 -11.26 -3.43 4.16
N PRO A 119 -12.23 -2.62 3.69
CA PRO A 119 -13.62 -2.79 4.11
C PRO A 119 -14.22 -4.10 3.58
N PRO A 120 -15.25 -4.66 4.26
CA PRO A 120 -15.98 -5.82 3.79
C PRO A 120 -16.55 -5.60 2.38
N SER A 121 -16.24 -6.50 1.46
CA SER A 121 -16.50 -6.33 0.04
C SER A 121 -16.44 -7.65 -0.74
N SER A 122 -16.85 -7.60 -2.00
CA SER A 122 -16.69 -8.75 -2.90
C SER A 122 -15.32 -8.70 -3.59
N PRO A 123 -14.63 -9.85 -3.80
CA PRO A 123 -13.42 -9.90 -4.61
C PRO A 123 -13.64 -9.39 -6.05
N ASN A 124 -14.84 -9.51 -6.60
CA ASN A 124 -15.15 -9.06 -7.95
C ASN A 124 -15.57 -7.58 -8.02
N GLN A 125 -15.62 -6.89 -6.87
CA GLN A 125 -15.97 -5.47 -6.81
C GLN A 125 -14.86 -4.62 -7.40
N THR A 126 -15.21 -3.63 -8.20
CA THR A 126 -14.25 -2.67 -8.76
C THR A 126 -13.84 -1.62 -7.74
N LEU A 127 -12.75 -0.91 -8.02
CA LEU A 127 -12.22 0.16 -7.16
C LEU A 127 -12.29 1.50 -7.88
N SER A 128 -12.65 2.55 -7.14
CA SER A 128 -12.32 3.92 -7.54
C SER A 128 -10.87 4.23 -7.18
N GLY A 129 -10.32 5.28 -7.78
CA GLY A 129 -8.96 5.72 -7.50
C GLY A 129 -8.74 6.11 -6.05
N THR A 130 -9.69 6.84 -5.46
CA THR A 130 -9.66 7.18 -4.03
C THR A 130 -9.67 5.94 -3.14
N GLN A 131 -10.47 4.93 -3.49
CA GLN A 131 -10.52 3.67 -2.72
C GLN A 131 -9.20 2.91 -2.83
N PHE A 132 -8.62 2.86 -4.02
CA PHE A 132 -7.34 2.22 -4.26
C PHE A 132 -6.22 2.90 -3.45
N ALA A 133 -6.06 4.23 -3.57
CA ALA A 133 -5.08 4.99 -2.81
C ALA A 133 -5.28 4.85 -1.28
N GLY A 134 -6.52 4.90 -0.81
CA GLY A 134 -6.83 4.73 0.61
C GLY A 134 -6.51 3.32 1.15
N ILE A 135 -6.61 2.28 0.32
CA ILE A 135 -6.16 0.93 0.68
C ILE A 135 -4.64 0.92 0.81
N LEU A 136 -3.90 1.46 -0.16
CA LEU A 136 -2.44 1.50 -0.11
C LEU A 136 -1.93 2.27 1.11
N GLY A 137 -2.52 3.42 1.42
CA GLY A 137 -2.18 4.18 2.63
C GLY A 137 -2.34 3.35 3.91
N ARG A 138 -3.43 2.59 4.05
CA ARG A 138 -3.61 1.71 5.21
C ARG A 138 -2.62 0.55 5.25
N ILE A 139 -2.24 0.01 4.09
CA ILE A 139 -1.23 -1.06 3.99
C ILE A 139 0.14 -0.53 4.41
N GLU A 140 0.48 0.70 4.03
CA GLU A 140 1.71 1.38 4.41
C GLU A 140 1.77 1.64 5.93
N ASP A 141 0.69 2.16 6.50
CA ASP A 141 0.59 2.35 7.95
C ASP A 141 0.78 1.02 8.69
N TYR A 142 0.17 -0.05 8.18
CA TYR A 142 0.32 -1.39 8.73
C TYR A 142 1.74 -1.93 8.57
N SER A 143 2.38 -1.74 7.42
CA SER A 143 3.73 -2.25 7.14
C SER A 143 4.78 -1.61 8.07
N ARG A 144 4.65 -0.29 8.33
CA ARG A 144 5.50 0.47 9.25
C ARG A 144 5.41 0.00 10.69
N VAL A 145 4.19 -0.27 11.17
CA VAL A 145 3.98 -0.78 12.54
C VAL A 145 4.44 -2.24 12.67
N ALA A 146 4.21 -3.06 11.64
CA ALA A 146 4.57 -4.48 11.64
C ALA A 146 6.08 -4.74 11.47
N HIS A 147 6.83 -3.82 10.87
CA HIS A 147 8.29 -3.89 10.70
C HIS A 147 8.96 -2.68 11.38
N PRO A 148 9.22 -2.72 12.70
CA PRO A 148 9.75 -1.59 13.46
C PRO A 148 11.24 -1.28 13.20
N VAL A 149 11.79 -1.58 12.02
CA VAL A 149 13.24 -1.43 11.78
C VAL A 149 13.69 0.03 11.71
N ASP A 150 12.79 1.02 11.63
CA ASP A 150 13.12 2.44 11.79
C ASP A 150 11.98 3.24 12.45
N ALA A 151 11.65 2.95 13.72
CA ALA A 151 10.66 3.72 14.48
C ALA A 151 11.29 4.64 15.55
N PRO A 152 11.88 5.80 15.20
CA PRO A 152 12.25 6.81 16.21
C PRO A 152 11.17 7.88 16.43
N VAL A 153 9.94 7.75 15.90
CA VAL A 153 8.96 8.86 15.92
C VAL A 153 7.84 8.69 16.95
N LEU A 154 7.43 7.46 17.29
CA LEU A 154 6.35 7.25 18.28
C LEU A 154 6.82 7.35 19.75
N ASP A 155 8.09 7.06 20.01
CA ASP A 155 8.69 7.24 21.34
C ASP A 155 8.93 8.72 21.68
N ALA A 156 9.21 9.56 20.68
CA ALA A 156 9.45 10.99 20.88
C ALA A 156 8.17 11.77 21.27
N VAL A 157 7.02 11.41 20.68
CA VAL A 157 5.74 12.05 21.00
C VAL A 157 5.26 11.67 22.40
N SER A 158 5.49 10.41 22.81
CA SER A 158 5.12 9.91 24.13
C SER A 158 6.01 10.47 25.25
N ALA A 159 7.29 10.77 24.97
CA ALA A 159 8.20 11.40 25.91
C ALA A 159 7.86 12.89 26.14
N GLN A 160 7.49 13.62 25.09
CA GLN A 160 7.17 15.05 25.19
C GLN A 160 5.85 15.32 25.92
N GLN A 161 4.89 14.39 25.87
CA GLN A 161 3.63 14.50 26.63
C GLN A 161 3.80 14.20 28.12
N GLN A 162 4.73 13.31 28.50
CA GLN A 162 5.00 13.03 29.91
C GLN A 162 5.77 14.14 30.64
N GLU A 163 6.51 14.98 29.91
CA GLU A 163 7.17 16.16 30.47
C GLU A 163 6.21 17.35 30.63
N GLN A 164 5.25 17.52 29.72
CA GLN A 164 4.22 18.58 29.84
C GLN A 164 3.21 18.29 30.97
N ASP A 165 2.82 17.03 31.18
CA ASP A 165 1.91 16.65 32.26
C ASP A 165 2.58 16.74 33.66
N GLN A 166 3.92 16.76 33.75
CA GLN A 166 4.65 16.91 35.01
C GLN A 166 4.89 18.37 35.42
N GLU A 167 4.81 19.33 34.49
CA GLU A 167 4.95 20.76 34.80
C GLU A 167 3.64 21.41 35.30
N GLU A 168 2.47 20.84 35.01
CA GLU A 168 1.18 21.40 35.46
C GLU A 168 0.75 20.98 36.89
N ASP A 169 1.31 19.91 37.48
CA ASP A 169 0.93 19.41 38.82
C ASP A 169 1.81 19.98 39.97
N GLY A 170 2.78 20.84 39.67
CA GLY A 170 3.69 21.44 40.64
C GLY A 170 3.25 22.79 41.23
N GLY A 171 2.09 23.30 40.83
CA GLY A 171 1.72 24.72 40.96
C GLY A 171 0.56 25.07 41.90
N GLU A 172 0.18 24.22 42.86
CA GLU A 172 -0.81 24.61 43.89
C GLU A 172 -0.29 24.30 45.31
N SER A 173 0.71 25.05 45.76
CA SER A 173 0.97 25.22 47.19
C SER A 173 0.14 26.39 47.73
N PHE A 174 -1.00 26.03 48.30
CA PHE A 174 -1.62 26.60 49.51
C PHE A 174 -0.87 27.77 50.16
N GLU A 175 -1.50 28.95 50.21
CA GLU A 175 -1.21 29.95 51.27
C GLU A 175 -2.54 30.30 51.96
N GLU A 176 -2.58 30.00 53.27
CA GLU A 176 -3.59 30.37 54.27
C GLU A 176 -3.51 31.86 54.67
#